data_AF-A0A3D0VHC1-F1
#
_entry.id   AF-A0A3D0VHC1-F1
#
_cell.length_a   1.000
_cell.length_b   1.000
_cell.length_c   1.000
_cell.angle_alpha   90.00
_cell.angle_beta   90.00
_cell.angle_gamma   90.00
#
_symmetry.space_group_name_H-M   'P 1'
#
loop_
_entity.id
_entity.type
_entity.pdbx_description
1 polymer ?
#
loop_
_entity_poly.entity_id
_entity_poly.type
_entity_poly.pdbx_seq_one_letter_code
_entity_poly.pdbx_strand_id
1 'polypeptide(L)'
;MSAVQLIQVLMWSPVGIRTSTLLLAFILFAAGLLVRRSVLQAVLAPTAWLLGWESAWGVTTHFFVKGAGPLGLVWWIGVPAVALAFAAGVRVEWRWLALTAGVWVVWLATGWHYNVVTNPHVDWLAEALNETAKTAWGLAYLWPMMRRGKPQSTPKPPANIAAAQHGMPSSLGPTNLAEKAGQVAEQIE
;
A
#
# COMPACT_ATOMS: atom_id res chain seq x y z
N MET A 1 -17.35 -33.73 -1.24
CA MET A 1 -16.43 -32.71 -1.76
C MET A 1 -15.10 -33.39 -2.08
N SER A 2 -14.62 -33.31 -3.32
CA SER A 2 -13.32 -33.88 -3.69
C SER A 2 -12.16 -33.06 -3.10
N ALA A 3 -10.96 -33.66 -3.01
CA ALA A 3 -9.77 -32.94 -2.55
C ALA A 3 -9.47 -31.70 -3.42
N VAL A 4 -9.70 -31.79 -4.74
CA VAL A 4 -9.56 -30.68 -5.68
C VAL A 4 -10.54 -29.54 -5.37
N GLN A 5 -11.80 -29.87 -5.09
CA GLN A 5 -12.81 -28.87 -4.71
C GLN A 5 -12.47 -28.18 -3.39
N LEU A 6 -11.99 -28.94 -2.39
CA LEU A 6 -11.54 -28.36 -1.12
C LEU A 6 -10.37 -27.38 -1.35
N ILE A 7 -9.39 -27.76 -2.16
CA ILE A 7 -8.25 -26.89 -2.46
C ILE A 7 -8.73 -25.62 -3.18
N GLN A 8 -9.62 -25.73 -4.16
CA GLN A 8 -10.19 -24.55 -4.83
C GLN A 8 -10.91 -23.63 -3.84
N VAL A 9 -11.73 -24.17 -2.93
CA VAL A 9 -12.41 -23.39 -1.89
C VAL A 9 -11.42 -22.70 -0.94
N LEU A 10 -10.29 -23.35 -0.62
CA LEU A 10 -9.26 -22.75 0.24
C LEU A 10 -8.40 -21.72 -0.50
N MET A 11 -8.17 -21.91 -1.81
CA MET A 11 -7.39 -21.00 -2.65
C MET A 11 -8.11 -19.68 -2.92
N TRP A 12 -9.44 -19.68 -2.98
CA TRP A 12 -10.24 -18.51 -3.28
C TRP A 12 -10.99 -18.01 -2.05
N SER A 13 -10.88 -16.72 -1.77
CA SER A 13 -11.72 -16.06 -0.77
C SER A 13 -13.15 -15.85 -1.28
N PRO A 14 -14.13 -15.59 -0.39
CA PRO A 14 -15.51 -15.30 -0.80
C PRO A 14 -15.67 -14.07 -1.71
N VAL A 15 -14.66 -13.20 -1.76
CA VAL A 15 -14.63 -11.99 -2.60
C VAL A 15 -13.90 -12.19 -3.94
N GLY A 16 -13.57 -13.43 -4.29
CA GLY A 16 -12.93 -13.75 -5.58
C GLY A 16 -11.44 -13.39 -5.65
N ILE A 17 -10.80 -13.09 -4.52
CA ILE A 17 -9.34 -12.85 -4.42
C ILE A 17 -8.67 -14.12 -3.88
N ARG A 18 -7.45 -14.44 -4.33
CA ARG A 18 -6.68 -15.56 -3.78
C ARG A 18 -6.43 -15.37 -2.27
N THR A 19 -6.62 -16.43 -1.49
CA THR A 19 -6.40 -16.41 -0.03
C THR A 19 -4.96 -16.04 0.33
N SER A 20 -3.98 -16.51 -0.47
CA SER A 20 -2.56 -16.13 -0.35
C SER A 20 -2.34 -14.62 -0.45
N THR A 21 -3.04 -13.96 -1.37
CA THR A 21 -2.95 -12.51 -1.57
C THR A 21 -3.44 -11.77 -0.32
N LEU A 22 -4.58 -12.18 0.23
CA LEU A 22 -5.12 -11.59 1.47
C LEU A 22 -4.21 -11.85 2.68
N LEU A 23 -3.64 -13.05 2.77
CA LEU A 23 -2.71 -13.41 3.84
C LEU A 23 -1.45 -12.52 3.81
N LEU A 24 -0.88 -12.28 2.62
CA LEU A 24 0.29 -11.41 2.49
C LEU A 24 -0.04 -9.94 2.78
N ALA A 25 -1.20 -9.45 2.36
CA ALA A 25 -1.68 -8.12 2.77
C ALA A 25 -1.82 -8.01 4.30
N PHE A 26 -2.36 -9.05 4.94
CA PHE A 26 -2.46 -9.11 6.40
C PHE A 26 -1.09 -9.12 7.09
N ILE A 27 -0.11 -9.87 6.56
CA ILE A 27 1.26 -9.88 7.08
C ILE A 27 1.89 -8.48 7.00
N LEU A 28 1.71 -7.76 5.88
CA LEU A 28 2.19 -6.39 5.73
C LEU A 28 1.51 -5.43 6.72
N PHE A 29 0.19 -5.56 6.90
CA PHE A 29 -0.56 -4.78 7.88
C PHE A 29 -0.02 -5.03 9.31
N ALA A 30 0.10 -6.31 9.70
CA ALA A 30 0.60 -6.71 11.00
C ALA A 30 2.04 -6.23 11.23
N ALA A 31 2.91 -6.30 10.22
CA ALA A 31 4.27 -5.77 10.32
C ALA A 31 4.28 -4.24 10.51
N GLY A 32 3.47 -3.50 9.76
CA GLY A 32 3.33 -2.05 9.93
C GLY A 32 2.82 -1.66 11.33
N LEU A 33 1.86 -2.41 11.87
CA LEU A 33 1.27 -2.14 13.18
C LEU A 33 2.17 -2.60 14.34
N LEU A 34 2.73 -3.81 14.27
CA LEU A 34 3.44 -4.44 15.38
C LEU A 34 4.94 -4.12 15.40
N VAL A 35 5.59 -4.09 14.23
CA VAL A 35 7.03 -3.84 14.10
C VAL A 35 7.32 -2.35 13.99
N ARG A 36 6.59 -1.65 13.12
CA ARG A 36 6.79 -0.22 12.86
C ARG A 36 5.96 0.69 13.76
N ARG A 37 4.93 0.16 14.43
CA ARG A 37 4.01 0.91 15.30
C ARG A 37 3.45 2.15 14.61
N SER A 38 3.15 2.02 13.32
CA SER A 38 2.64 3.10 12.48
C SER A 38 1.42 2.64 11.72
N VAL A 39 0.25 3.19 12.08
CA VAL A 39 -1.02 2.92 11.38
C VAL A 39 -0.91 3.31 9.90
N LEU A 40 -0.23 4.41 9.61
CA LEU A 40 -0.01 4.88 8.25
C LEU A 40 0.75 3.82 7.41
N GLN A 41 1.85 3.26 7.95
CA GLN A 41 2.57 2.19 7.25
C GLN A 41 1.77 0.88 7.17
N ALA A 42 1.01 0.55 8.23
CA ALA A 42 0.16 -0.63 8.27
C ALA A 42 -0.93 -0.60 7.19
N VAL A 43 -1.47 0.58 6.84
CA VAL A 43 -2.51 0.72 5.82
C VAL A 43 -1.92 0.90 4.43
N LEU A 44 -0.97 1.82 4.27
CA LEU A 44 -0.50 2.21 2.93
C LEU A 44 0.33 1.13 2.23
N ALA A 45 1.14 0.35 2.96
CA ALA A 45 1.95 -0.68 2.33
C ALA A 45 1.14 -1.84 1.74
N PRO A 46 0.21 -2.51 2.48
CA PRO A 46 -0.63 -3.54 1.87
C PRO A 46 -1.55 -2.98 0.79
N THR A 47 -2.03 -1.74 0.93
CA THR A 47 -2.87 -1.10 -0.09
C THR A 47 -2.09 -0.86 -1.38
N ALA A 48 -0.90 -0.28 -1.30
CA ALA A 48 -0.04 -0.05 -2.45
C ALA A 48 0.43 -1.36 -3.11
N TRP A 49 0.74 -2.37 -2.31
CA TRP A 49 1.08 -3.70 -2.81
C TRP A 49 -0.10 -4.36 -3.52
N LEU A 50 -1.27 -4.43 -2.88
CA LEU A 50 -2.46 -5.09 -3.43
C LEU A 50 -2.95 -4.40 -4.70
N LEU A 51 -3.15 -3.08 -4.66
CA LEU A 51 -3.63 -2.33 -5.82
C LEU A 51 -2.58 -2.30 -6.94
N GLY A 52 -1.29 -2.20 -6.59
CA GLY A 52 -0.20 -2.31 -7.56
C GLY A 52 -0.18 -3.66 -8.27
N TRP A 53 -0.32 -4.75 -7.51
CA TRP A 53 -0.38 -6.10 -8.05
C TRP A 53 -1.59 -6.29 -8.99
N GLU A 54 -2.80 -5.97 -8.51
CA GLU A 54 -4.03 -6.12 -9.29
C GLU A 54 -4.02 -5.24 -10.55
N SER A 55 -3.41 -4.05 -10.48
CA SER A 55 -3.22 -3.19 -11.66
C SER A 55 -2.29 -3.83 -12.67
N ALA A 56 -1.12 -4.31 -12.23
CA ALA A 56 -0.15 -4.97 -13.10
C ALA A 56 -0.72 -6.24 -13.73
N TRP A 57 -1.48 -7.02 -12.95
CA TRP A 57 -2.19 -8.20 -13.42
C TRP A 57 -3.26 -7.84 -14.45
N GLY A 58 -4.12 -6.86 -14.16
CA GLY A 58 -5.17 -6.41 -15.07
C GLY A 58 -4.62 -5.87 -16.39
N VAL A 59 -3.54 -5.09 -16.33
CA VAL A 59 -2.81 -4.60 -17.50
C VAL A 59 -2.26 -5.75 -18.34
N THR A 60 -1.59 -6.70 -17.69
CA THR A 60 -1.09 -7.90 -18.35
C THR A 60 -2.24 -8.66 -19.03
N THR A 61 -3.35 -8.88 -18.34
CA THR A 61 -4.50 -9.59 -18.90
C THR A 61 -5.06 -8.91 -20.12
N HIS A 62 -5.18 -7.59 -20.10
CA HIS A 62 -5.67 -6.84 -21.25
C HIS A 62 -4.77 -6.97 -22.48
N PHE A 63 -3.44 -6.99 -22.30
CA PHE A 63 -2.51 -7.08 -23.42
C PHE A 63 -2.29 -8.51 -23.93
N PHE A 64 -2.42 -9.53 -23.08
CA PHE A 64 -2.07 -10.91 -23.43
C PHE A 64 -3.28 -11.84 -23.67
N VAL A 65 -4.48 -11.53 -23.19
CA VAL A 65 -5.70 -12.28 -23.53
C VAL A 65 -6.44 -11.59 -24.67
N LYS A 66 -6.55 -12.30 -25.80
CA LYS A 66 -7.38 -11.86 -26.92
C LYS A 66 -8.85 -11.78 -26.48
N GLY A 67 -9.46 -10.62 -26.66
CA GLY A 67 -10.85 -10.37 -26.26
C GLY A 67 -11.03 -10.06 -24.78
N ALA A 68 -9.95 -9.77 -24.05
CA ALA A 68 -10.06 -9.21 -22.70
C ALA A 68 -10.90 -7.93 -22.72
N GLY A 69 -11.75 -7.77 -21.70
CA GLY A 69 -12.55 -6.56 -21.52
C GLY A 69 -11.70 -5.30 -21.36
N PRO A 70 -12.32 -4.12 -21.39
CA PRO A 70 -11.62 -2.88 -21.12
C PRO A 70 -10.96 -2.94 -19.74
N LEU A 71 -9.78 -2.33 -19.62
CA LEU A 71 -9.11 -2.16 -18.34
C LEU A 71 -10.11 -1.48 -17.37
N GLY A 72 -10.49 -2.18 -16.30
CA GLY A 72 -11.53 -1.76 -15.36
C GLY A 72 -11.16 -0.52 -14.52
N LEU A 73 -11.70 -0.35 -13.31
CA LEU A 73 -11.26 0.79 -12.47
C LEU A 73 -9.90 0.55 -11.78
N VAL A 74 -9.48 -0.71 -11.67
CA VAL A 74 -8.34 -1.07 -10.83
C VAL A 74 -7.00 -0.65 -11.44
N TRP A 75 -6.85 -0.66 -12.78
CA TRP A 75 -5.54 -0.37 -13.40
C TRP A 75 -5.04 1.06 -13.17
N TRP A 76 -5.94 2.04 -13.02
CA TRP A 76 -5.55 3.44 -12.86
C TRP A 76 -5.31 3.83 -11.41
N ILE A 77 -5.72 3.01 -10.43
CA ILE A 77 -5.52 3.28 -8.99
C ILE A 77 -4.21 2.71 -8.44
N GLY A 78 -3.59 1.72 -9.10
CA GLY A 78 -2.33 1.13 -8.62
C GLY A 78 -1.18 2.13 -8.57
N VAL A 79 -0.95 2.90 -9.64
CA VAL A 79 0.12 3.90 -9.69
C VAL A 79 -0.07 5.00 -8.64
N PRO A 80 -1.26 5.63 -8.50
CA PRO A 80 -1.56 6.56 -7.42
C PRO A 80 -1.35 5.95 -6.02
N ALA A 81 -1.76 4.70 -5.79
CA ALA A 81 -1.60 4.05 -4.49
C ALA A 81 -0.11 3.86 -4.12
N VAL A 82 0.71 3.40 -5.07
CA VAL A 82 2.17 3.26 -4.89
C VAL A 82 2.82 4.64 -4.69
N ALA A 83 2.44 5.64 -5.48
CA ALA A 83 2.95 7.00 -5.35
C ALA A 83 2.60 7.63 -4.00
N LEU A 84 1.36 7.45 -3.53
CA LEU A 84 0.89 7.91 -2.23
C LEU A 84 1.65 7.25 -1.08
N ALA A 85 1.84 5.93 -1.15
CA ALA A 85 2.63 5.20 -0.15
C ALA A 85 4.08 5.70 -0.11
N PHE A 86 4.71 5.90 -1.28
CA PHE A 86 6.06 6.45 -1.35
C PHE A 86 6.16 7.86 -0.78
N ALA A 87 5.21 8.75 -1.12
CA ALA A 87 5.13 10.11 -0.58
C ALA A 87 4.94 10.13 0.94
N ALA A 88 4.19 9.16 1.48
CA ALA A 88 4.01 8.95 2.92
C ALA A 88 5.22 8.26 3.61
N GLY A 89 6.31 8.01 2.89
CA GLY A 89 7.55 7.45 3.43
C GLY A 89 7.56 5.93 3.54
N VAL A 90 6.60 5.22 2.93
CA VAL A 90 6.71 3.77 2.73
C VAL A 90 7.85 3.52 1.74
N ARG A 91 8.89 2.81 2.21
CA ARG A 91 10.04 2.47 1.38
C ARG A 91 9.90 1.06 0.84
N VAL A 92 10.52 0.84 -0.31
CA VAL A 92 10.60 -0.47 -0.97
C VAL A 92 12.07 -0.85 -1.16
N GLU A 93 12.37 -2.13 -0.99
CA GLU A 93 13.68 -2.68 -1.30
C GLU A 93 13.73 -3.11 -2.77
N TRP A 94 14.54 -2.41 -3.58
CA TRP A 94 14.56 -2.57 -5.04
C TRP A 94 14.97 -3.97 -5.48
N ARG A 95 15.79 -4.68 -4.70
CA ARG A 95 16.25 -6.04 -5.03
C ARG A 95 15.08 -7.02 -5.14
N TRP A 96 14.11 -6.88 -4.24
CA TRP A 96 12.89 -7.69 -4.24
C TRP A 96 11.95 -7.30 -5.39
N LEU A 97 11.90 -6.01 -5.76
CA LEU A 97 11.18 -5.58 -6.98
C LEU A 97 11.83 -6.10 -8.25
N ALA A 98 13.17 -6.11 -8.34
CA ALA A 98 13.89 -6.68 -9.47
C ALA A 98 13.63 -8.19 -9.59
N LEU A 99 13.63 -8.92 -8.47
CA LEU A 99 13.24 -10.33 -8.45
C LEU A 99 11.79 -10.51 -8.91
N THR A 100 10.86 -9.67 -8.42
CA THR A 100 9.46 -9.68 -8.85
C THR A 100 9.37 -9.54 -10.36
N ALA A 101 10.04 -8.56 -10.94
CA ALA A 101 10.03 -8.32 -12.39
C ALA A 101 10.60 -9.52 -13.16
N GLY A 102 11.70 -10.10 -12.70
CA GLY A 102 12.29 -11.29 -13.32
C GLY A 102 11.36 -12.51 -13.29
N VAL A 103 10.78 -12.81 -12.12
CA VAL A 103 9.82 -13.92 -11.97
C VAL A 103 8.54 -13.65 -12.77
N TRP A 104 8.08 -12.40 -12.80
CA TRP A 104 6.92 -11.99 -13.59
C TRP A 104 7.13 -12.26 -15.07
N VAL A 105 8.27 -11.87 -15.65
CA VAL A 105 8.59 -12.15 -17.06
C VAL A 105 8.59 -13.65 -17.37
N VAL A 106 9.21 -14.46 -16.50
CA VAL A 106 9.20 -15.93 -16.64
C VAL A 106 7.76 -16.45 -16.58
N TRP A 107 6.98 -15.97 -15.62
CA TRP A 107 5.59 -16.36 -15.45
C TRP A 107 4.73 -16.01 -16.67
N LEU A 108 4.90 -14.82 -17.26
CA LEU A 108 4.23 -14.43 -18.51
C LEU A 108 4.57 -15.38 -19.65
N ALA A 109 5.83 -15.79 -19.76
CA ALA A 109 6.28 -16.66 -20.83
C ALA A 109 5.78 -18.11 -20.67
N THR A 110 5.65 -18.62 -19.46
CA THR A 110 5.43 -20.07 -19.23
C THR A 110 4.08 -20.46 -18.65
N GLY A 111 3.44 -19.59 -17.86
CA GLY A 111 2.32 -20.04 -16.99
C GLY A 111 1.15 -19.07 -16.84
N TRP A 112 1.27 -17.82 -17.27
CA TRP A 112 0.25 -16.81 -17.05
C TRP A 112 -1.15 -17.18 -17.57
N HIS A 113 -1.21 -17.87 -18.72
CA HIS A 113 -2.45 -18.29 -19.38
C HIS A 113 -3.30 -19.29 -18.56
N TYR A 114 -2.78 -19.86 -17.48
CA TYR A 114 -3.55 -20.69 -16.55
C TYR A 114 -4.25 -19.90 -15.45
N ASN A 115 -3.89 -18.62 -15.26
CA ASN A 115 -4.41 -17.80 -14.16
C ASN A 115 -5.61 -16.92 -14.57
N VAL A 116 -6.23 -17.23 -15.71
CA VAL A 116 -7.52 -16.67 -16.10
C VAL A 116 -8.65 -17.50 -15.50
N VAL A 117 -9.67 -16.82 -14.96
CA VAL A 117 -10.83 -17.43 -14.27
C VAL A 117 -11.57 -18.45 -15.13
N THR A 118 -11.47 -18.34 -16.46
CA THR A 118 -12.13 -19.23 -17.43
C THR A 118 -11.42 -20.57 -17.61
N ASN A 119 -10.22 -20.77 -17.07
CA ASN A 119 -9.48 -22.02 -17.21
C ASN A 119 -9.75 -22.96 -16.01
N PRO A 120 -10.37 -24.14 -16.22
CA PRO A 120 -10.71 -25.05 -15.13
C PRO A 120 -9.51 -25.86 -14.58
N HIS A 121 -8.37 -25.85 -15.26
CA HIS A 121 -7.19 -26.63 -14.88
C HIS A 121 -6.19 -25.81 -14.06
N VAL A 122 -5.76 -26.37 -12.92
CA VAL A 122 -4.71 -25.77 -12.09
C VAL A 122 -3.35 -26.29 -12.57
N ASP A 123 -2.54 -25.40 -13.14
CA ASP A 123 -1.11 -25.63 -13.33
C ASP A 123 -0.36 -25.16 -12.08
N TRP A 124 0.19 -26.12 -11.33
CA TRP A 124 0.91 -25.86 -10.09
C TRP A 124 2.20 -25.08 -10.28
N LEU A 125 2.89 -25.23 -11.41
CA LEU A 125 4.11 -24.49 -11.69
C LEU A 125 3.78 -23.03 -12.00
N ALA A 126 2.75 -22.80 -12.81
CA ALA A 126 2.24 -21.45 -13.08
C ALA A 126 1.80 -20.74 -11.80
N GLU A 127 1.08 -21.45 -10.92
CA GLU A 127 0.65 -20.90 -9.64
C GLU A 127 1.84 -20.61 -8.72
N ALA A 128 2.83 -21.50 -8.67
CA ALA A 128 4.05 -21.27 -7.89
C ALA A 128 4.82 -20.02 -8.36
N LEU A 129 4.94 -19.80 -9.67
CA LEU A 129 5.58 -18.61 -10.22
C LEU A 129 4.79 -17.32 -9.88
N ASN A 130 3.46 -17.35 -10.01
CA ASN A 130 2.58 -16.27 -9.61
C ASN A 130 2.73 -15.92 -8.11
N GLU A 131 2.67 -16.92 -7.24
CA GLU A 131 2.85 -16.74 -5.80
C GLU A 131 4.26 -16.26 -5.45
N THR A 132 5.28 -16.72 -6.17
CA THR A 132 6.66 -16.27 -5.97
C THR A 132 6.82 -14.80 -6.34
N ALA A 133 6.28 -14.36 -7.47
CA ALA A 133 6.30 -12.95 -7.86
C ALA A 133 5.53 -12.07 -6.86
N LYS A 134 4.32 -12.48 -6.43
CA LYS A 134 3.53 -11.79 -5.39
C LYS A 134 4.31 -11.63 -4.11
N THR A 135 4.89 -12.73 -3.65
CA THR A 135 5.66 -12.81 -2.41
C THR A 135 6.90 -11.94 -2.49
N ALA A 136 7.65 -12.00 -3.59
CA ALA A 136 8.80 -11.12 -3.81
C ALA A 136 8.40 -9.64 -3.74
N TRP A 137 7.27 -9.25 -4.33
CA TRP A 137 6.82 -7.85 -4.24
C TRP A 137 6.41 -7.50 -2.81
N GLY A 138 5.71 -8.40 -2.11
CA GLY A 138 5.38 -8.20 -0.69
C GLY A 138 6.64 -8.01 0.16
N LEU A 139 7.68 -8.81 -0.09
CA LEU A 139 8.98 -8.69 0.57
C LEU A 139 9.67 -7.35 0.27
N ALA A 140 9.45 -6.75 -0.89
CA ALA A 140 9.95 -5.41 -1.17
C ALA A 140 9.42 -4.36 -0.18
N TYR A 141 8.17 -4.48 0.26
CA TYR A 141 7.59 -3.63 1.30
C TYR A 141 7.94 -4.08 2.72
N LEU A 142 7.95 -5.40 2.96
CA LEU A 142 8.18 -5.96 4.30
C LEU A 142 9.63 -5.73 4.77
N TRP A 143 10.59 -5.86 3.85
CA TRP A 143 12.01 -5.81 4.20
C TRP A 143 12.45 -4.51 4.87
N PRO A 144 12.12 -3.31 4.32
CA PRO A 144 12.39 -2.05 5.00
C PRO A 144 11.63 -1.87 6.32
N MET A 145 10.46 -2.49 6.50
CA MET A 145 9.72 -2.44 7.77
C MET A 145 10.42 -3.25 8.87
N MET A 146 10.97 -4.41 8.51
CA MET A 146 11.67 -5.28 9.47
C MET A 146 13.03 -4.69 9.88
N ARG A 147 13.69 -3.96 8.98
CA ARG A 147 14.92 -3.24 9.31
C ARG A 147 14.55 -2.03 10.16
N ARG A 148 14.90 -2.07 11.46
CA ARG A 148 14.81 -0.92 12.38
C ARG A 148 15.77 0.19 11.96
N GLY A 149 15.50 0.85 10.83
CA GLY A 149 16.06 2.17 10.57
C GLY A 149 15.51 3.12 11.62
N LYS A 150 16.39 3.93 12.23
CA LYS A 150 15.97 5.08 13.06
C LYS A 150 14.80 5.75 12.34
N PRO A 151 13.65 6.00 13.00
CA PRO A 151 12.58 6.75 12.37
C PRO A 151 13.22 7.97 11.72
N GLN A 152 13.04 8.14 10.40
CA GLN A 152 13.43 9.38 9.74
C GLN A 152 12.69 10.45 10.54
N SER A 153 13.43 11.14 11.39
CA SER A 153 12.93 12.17 12.28
C SER A 153 11.98 13.00 11.46
N THR A 154 10.77 13.20 11.97
CA THR A 154 9.79 14.14 11.44
C THR A 154 10.54 15.32 10.81
N PRO A 155 10.23 15.71 9.56
CA PRO A 155 10.93 16.81 8.90
C PRO A 155 11.07 17.93 9.91
N LYS A 156 12.31 18.27 10.29
CA LYS A 156 12.54 19.34 11.25
C LYS A 156 11.81 20.54 10.66
N PRO A 157 10.80 21.12 11.36
CA PRO A 157 10.07 22.23 10.79
C PRO A 157 11.09 23.27 10.33
N PRO A 158 10.91 23.89 9.15
CA PRO A 158 11.88 24.83 8.61
C PRO A 158 12.24 25.82 9.70
N ALA A 159 13.54 26.09 9.88
CA ALA A 159 14.08 26.91 10.98
C ALA A 159 13.35 28.27 11.11
N ASN A 160 12.76 28.74 10.02
CA ASN A 160 12.01 29.99 9.92
C ASN A 160 10.68 29.97 10.70
N ILE A 161 10.03 28.80 10.94
CA ILE A 161 8.83 28.72 11.79
C ILE A 161 9.22 28.81 13.28
N ALA A 162 10.37 28.26 13.67
CA ALA A 162 10.89 28.39 15.03
C ALA A 162 11.29 29.84 15.36
N ALA A 163 11.81 30.60 14.38
CA ALA A 163 12.10 32.02 14.55
C ALA A 163 10.83 32.88 14.71
N ALA A 164 9.75 32.56 13.98
CA ALA A 164 8.46 33.26 14.11
C ALA A 164 7.82 33.05 15.50
N GLN A 165 8.11 31.94 16.19
CA GLN A 165 7.63 31.69 17.56
C GLN A 165 8.42 32.46 18.63
N HIS A 166 9.66 32.88 18.36
CA HIS A 166 10.47 33.67 19.29
C HIS A 166 10.35 35.19 19.09
N GLY A 167 9.71 35.64 18.01
CA GLY A 167 9.51 37.06 17.69
C GLY A 167 8.14 37.63 18.04
N MET A 168 7.17 36.82 18.49
CA MET A 168 5.90 37.36 18.97
C MET A 168 6.06 37.84 20.42
N PRO A 169 5.92 39.15 20.69
CA PRO A 169 5.91 39.64 22.07
C PRO A 169 4.79 38.94 22.84
N SER A 170 5.14 38.39 24.00
CA SER A 170 4.24 37.72 24.94
C SER A 170 3.27 38.70 25.64
N SER A 171 2.79 39.73 24.94
CA SER A 171 1.92 40.77 25.50
C SER A 171 0.43 40.47 25.33
N LEU A 172 0.06 39.35 24.69
CA LEU A 172 -1.32 38.86 24.64
C LEU A 172 -1.52 37.77 25.70
N GLY A 173 -1.33 38.13 26.97
CA GLY A 173 -1.86 37.33 28.07
C GLY A 173 -3.38 37.22 27.95
N PRO A 174 -4.00 36.11 28.41
CA PRO A 174 -5.45 35.88 28.33
C PRO A 174 -6.31 36.96 29.02
N THR A 175 -5.70 37.83 29.82
CA THR A 175 -6.34 39.01 30.44
C THR A 175 -6.79 40.06 29.43
N ASN A 176 -6.10 40.22 28.28
CA ASN A 176 -6.42 41.29 27.32
C ASN A 176 -7.70 41.04 26.51
N LEU A 177 -8.24 39.82 26.47
CA LEU A 177 -9.50 39.53 25.76
C LEU A 177 -10.73 39.87 26.61
N ALA A 178 -10.67 39.67 27.93
CA ALA A 178 -11.76 40.04 28.83
C ALA A 178 -11.87 41.56 28.98
N GLU A 179 -10.74 42.26 29.03
CA GLU A 179 -10.70 43.73 29.13
C GLU A 179 -11.20 44.41 27.85
N LYS A 180 -10.85 43.87 26.67
CA LYS A 180 -11.42 44.34 25.39
C LYS A 180 -12.91 44.06 25.24
N ALA A 181 -13.42 42.94 25.78
CA ALA A 181 -14.85 42.65 25.73
C ALA A 181 -15.67 43.63 26.57
N GLY A 182 -15.13 44.11 27.70
CA GLY A 182 -15.75 45.16 28.51
C GLY A 182 -15.81 46.52 27.80
N GLN A 183 -14.71 46.93 27.16
CA GLN A 183 -14.64 48.23 26.46
C GLN A 183 -15.58 48.34 25.25
N VAL A 184 -15.88 47.23 24.57
CA VAL A 184 -16.81 47.22 23.43
C VAL A 184 -18.28 47.31 23.88
N ALA A 185 -18.61 46.83 25.09
CA ALA A 185 -19.97 46.92 25.62
C ALA A 185 -20.34 48.35 26.05
N GLU A 186 -19.37 49.15 26.50
CA GLU A 186 -19.58 50.53 26.98
C GLU A 186 -19.73 51.56 25.84
N GLN A 187 -19.32 51.23 24.61
CA GLN A 187 -19.44 52.13 23.44
C GLN A 187 -20.80 52.07 22.73
N ILE A 188 -21.74 51.24 23.22
CA ILE A 188 -23.05 51.00 22.58
C ILE A 188 -24.20 51.64 23.40
N GLU A 189 -23.92 52.26 24.55
CA GLU A 189 -24.87 53.11 25.29
C GLU A 189 -24.67 54.60 24.95
#